data_AF-A0A537TM59-F1
#
_entry.id   AF-A0A537TM59-F1
#
_cell.length_a   1.000
_cell.length_b   1.000
_cell.length_c   1.000
_cell.angle_alpha   90.00
_cell.angle_beta   90.00
_cell.angle_gamma   90.00
#
_symmetry.space_group_name_H-M   'P 1'
#
loop_
_entity.id
_entity.type
_entity.pdbx_description
1 polymer ?
#
loop_
_entity_poly.entity_id
_entity_poly.type
_entity_poly.pdbx_seq_one_letter_code
_entity_poly.pdbx_strand_id
1 'polypeptide(L)'
;MTTEWSKSKRRGVLIDANQNGEGKTIASAYSVRPRRGAPVSTPLEWDEMTEELDPTDFTMQVVLSRLERHGDVFEPVLKGKQRIDRALRTLRES
;
A
#
# COMPACT_ATOMS: atom_id res chain seq x y z
N MET A 1 0.20 4.27 -16.38
CA MET A 1 -0.83 4.11 -15.33
C MET A 1 -2.20 4.11 -16.00
N THR A 2 -3.17 3.31 -15.55
CA THR A 2 -4.51 3.18 -16.18
C THR A 2 -5.59 2.83 -15.17
N THR A 3 -6.85 3.09 -15.49
CA THR A 3 -8.05 2.61 -14.77
C THR A 3 -8.79 1.50 -15.52
N GLU A 4 -8.26 1.02 -16.66
CA GLU A 4 -8.87 -0.03 -17.47
C GLU A 4 -8.96 -1.36 -16.70
N TRP A 5 -10.19 -1.76 -16.37
CA TRP A 5 -10.47 -2.96 -15.61
C TRP A 5 -10.26 -4.24 -16.41
N SER A 6 -10.54 -4.25 -17.71
CA SER A 6 -10.38 -5.43 -18.54
C SER A 6 -8.91 -5.78 -18.71
N LYS A 7 -8.49 -6.95 -18.21
CA LYS A 7 -7.09 -7.42 -18.32
C LYS A 7 -6.61 -7.49 -19.76
N SER A 8 -7.46 -7.83 -20.73
CA SER A 8 -7.07 -7.94 -22.15
C SER A 8 -6.79 -6.58 -22.79
N LYS A 9 -7.52 -5.54 -22.37
CA LYS A 9 -7.38 -4.17 -22.87
C LYS A 9 -6.33 -3.37 -22.09
N ARG A 10 -6.05 -3.75 -20.85
CA ARG A 10 -5.15 -3.04 -19.97
C ARG A 10 -3.74 -2.96 -20.55
N ARG A 11 -3.14 -1.77 -20.44
CA ARG A 11 -1.72 -1.50 -20.69
C ARG A 11 -1.18 -0.71 -19.50
N GLY A 12 -0.05 -1.15 -18.95
CA GLY A 12 0.56 -0.55 -17.75
C GLY A 12 -0.15 -0.94 -16.43
N VAL A 13 0.19 -0.20 -15.37
CA VAL A 13 -0.27 -0.46 -13.99
C VAL A 13 -1.70 0.04 -13.78
N LEU A 14 -2.57 -0.84 -13.24
CA LEU A 14 -3.94 -0.50 -12.83
C LEU A 14 -3.92 0.26 -11.51
N ILE A 15 -4.62 1.40 -11.45
CA ILE A 15 -5.06 2.01 -10.22
C ILE A 15 -6.45 1.47 -9.89
N ASP A 16 -6.51 0.56 -8.92
CA ASP A 16 -7.74 -0.17 -8.58
C ASP A 16 -8.57 0.59 -7.53
N ALA A 17 -9.30 1.61 -7.99
CA ALA A 17 -10.22 2.36 -7.14
C ALA A 17 -11.39 1.50 -6.60
N ASN A 18 -11.67 0.34 -7.21
CA ASN A 18 -12.75 -0.55 -6.79
C ASN A 18 -12.45 -1.26 -5.46
N GLN A 19 -11.21 -1.23 -4.97
CA GLN A 19 -10.86 -1.76 -3.64
C GLN A 19 -11.52 -0.98 -2.49
N ASN A 20 -11.99 0.25 -2.73
CA ASN A 20 -12.76 1.03 -1.75
C ASN A 20 -14.23 0.60 -1.64
N GLY A 21 -14.68 -0.35 -2.47
CA GLY A 21 -16.04 -0.85 -2.44
C GLY A 21 -16.33 -1.74 -1.24
N GLU A 22 -17.61 -1.87 -0.89
CA GLU A 22 -18.06 -2.74 0.20
C GLU A 22 -17.70 -4.22 -0.08
N GLY A 23 -17.29 -4.94 0.98
CA GLY A 23 -16.95 -6.36 0.91
C GLY A 23 -15.60 -6.68 0.24
N LYS A 24 -14.82 -5.66 -0.14
CA LYS A 24 -13.46 -5.85 -0.67
C LYS A 24 -12.47 -6.20 0.44
N THR A 25 -11.42 -6.94 0.07
CA THR A 25 -10.37 -7.37 0.99
C THR A 25 -9.06 -6.69 0.64
N ILE A 26 -8.35 -6.22 1.68
CA ILE A 26 -7.00 -5.68 1.58
C ILE A 26 -6.14 -6.35 2.64
N ALA A 27 -4.88 -6.67 2.29
CA ALA A 27 -3.94 -7.16 3.27
C ALA A 27 -3.67 -6.06 4.31
N SER A 28 -3.75 -6.38 5.60
CA SER A 28 -3.45 -5.39 6.64
C SER A 28 -1.95 -5.08 6.68
N ALA A 29 -1.60 -3.91 7.21
CA ALA A 29 -0.21 -3.62 7.59
C ALA A 29 0.33 -4.76 8.47
N TYR A 30 1.60 -5.12 8.24
CA TYR A 30 2.32 -6.20 8.91
C TYR A 30 1.74 -7.62 8.73
N SER A 31 0.75 -7.83 7.85
CA SER A 31 0.27 -9.19 7.55
C SER A 31 1.27 -9.97 6.69
N VAL A 32 1.49 -11.24 7.05
CA VAL A 32 2.26 -12.20 6.25
C VAL A 32 1.46 -12.61 5.01
N ARG A 33 2.14 -12.75 3.87
CA ARG A 33 1.54 -13.15 2.59
C ARG A 33 1.84 -14.62 2.30
N PRO A 34 0.85 -15.39 1.77
CA PRO A 34 1.04 -16.78 1.38
C PRO A 34 1.81 -16.87 0.04
N ARG A 35 3.07 -16.46 0.05
CA ARG A 35 4.02 -16.49 -1.07
C ARG A 35 5.34 -17.10 -0.58
N ARG A 36 6.15 -17.61 -1.51
CA ARG A 36 7.49 -18.13 -1.18
C ARG A 36 8.28 -17.06 -0.44
N GLY A 37 8.95 -17.44 0.64
CA GLY A 37 9.68 -16.51 1.51
C GLY A 37 8.83 -15.82 2.58
N ALA A 38 7.51 -16.05 2.60
CA ALA A 38 6.57 -15.45 3.55
C ALA A 38 6.75 -13.92 3.70
N PRO A 39 6.74 -13.15 2.60
CA PRO A 39 6.94 -11.71 2.66
C PRO A 39 5.77 -11.05 3.40
N VAL A 40 6.03 -9.89 3.96
CA VAL A 40 5.12 -9.13 4.83
C VAL A 40 4.68 -7.85 4.13
N SER A 41 3.42 -7.46 4.33
CA SER A 41 2.91 -6.16 3.89
C SER A 41 3.49 -5.04 4.77
N THR A 42 4.72 -4.63 4.46
CA THR A 42 5.56 -3.78 5.32
C THR A 42 5.35 -2.30 5.00
N PRO A 43 4.87 -1.48 5.96
CA PRO A 43 4.92 -0.03 5.87
C PRO A 43 6.37 0.46 5.81
N LEU A 44 6.60 1.50 5.00
CA LEU A 44 7.92 2.08 4.73
C LEU A 44 7.81 3.60 4.72
N GLU A 45 8.92 4.27 5.01
CA GLU A 45 9.05 5.71 4.80
C GLU A 45 9.18 6.03 3.31
N TRP A 46 8.81 7.25 2.90
CA TRP A 46 8.86 7.66 1.49
C TRP A 46 10.26 7.58 0.89
N ASP A 47 11.29 7.89 1.67
CA ASP A 47 12.69 7.86 1.23
C ASP A 47 13.20 6.44 0.95
N GLU A 48 12.47 5.40 1.42
CA GLU A 48 12.80 4.00 1.15
C GLU A 48 12.22 3.51 -0.19
N MET A 49 11.26 4.23 -0.79
CA MET A 49 10.65 3.86 -2.06
C MET A 49 11.58 4.20 -3.24
N THR A 50 12.57 3.34 -3.44
CA THR A 50 13.55 3.43 -4.53
C THR A 50 13.29 2.41 -5.64
N GLU A 51 13.95 2.55 -6.78
CA GLU A 51 13.86 1.58 -7.89
C GLU A 51 14.47 0.20 -7.54
N GLU A 52 15.32 0.14 -6.52
CA GLU A 52 15.98 -1.08 -6.05
C GLU A 52 15.14 -1.86 -5.04
N LEU A 53 14.00 -1.31 -4.60
CA LEU A 53 13.16 -1.92 -3.59
C LEU A 53 12.52 -3.23 -4.10
N ASP A 54 12.87 -4.35 -3.46
CA ASP A 54 12.20 -5.63 -3.67
C ASP A 54 11.24 -5.94 -2.49
N PRO A 55 9.91 -6.01 -2.73
CA PRO A 55 8.95 -6.39 -1.71
C PRO A 55 9.19 -7.78 -1.10
N THR A 56 9.94 -8.66 -1.78
CA THR A 56 10.22 -10.02 -1.31
C THR A 56 11.30 -10.10 -0.23
N ASP A 57 12.12 -9.05 -0.09
CA ASP A 57 13.15 -8.95 0.95
C ASP A 57 12.56 -8.77 2.36
N PHE A 58 11.32 -8.28 2.43
CA PHE A 58 10.62 -8.04 3.69
C PHE A 58 9.98 -9.31 4.24
N THR A 59 10.81 -10.25 4.67
CA THR A 59 10.40 -11.46 5.39
C THR A 59 10.03 -11.16 6.84
N MET A 60 9.40 -12.12 7.53
CA MET A 60 9.01 -11.97 8.94
C MET A 60 10.18 -11.56 9.83
N GLN A 61 11.35 -12.20 9.68
CA GLN A 61 12.54 -11.92 10.48
C GLN A 61 13.05 -10.50 10.22
N VAL A 62 13.12 -10.10 8.95
CA VAL A 62 13.56 -8.76 8.55
C VAL A 62 12.63 -7.69 9.13
N VAL A 63 11.31 -7.89 9.04
CA VAL A 63 10.33 -6.91 9.55
C VAL A 63 10.36 -6.80 11.07
N LEU A 64 10.51 -7.90 11.81
CA LEU A 64 10.69 -7.85 13.27
C LEU A 64 11.93 -7.03 13.64
N SER A 65 13.08 -7.31 13.02
CA SER A 65 14.31 -6.54 13.24
C SER A 65 14.19 -5.07 12.79
N ARG A 66 13.31 -4.74 11.85
CA ARG A 66 13.02 -3.35 11.47
C ARG A 66 12.19 -2.66 12.53
N LEU A 67 11.14 -3.31 13.05
CA LEU A 67 10.32 -2.76 14.14
C LEU A 67 11.15 -2.46 15.39
N GLU A 68 12.11 -3.32 15.73
CA GLU A 68 13.04 -3.09 16.84
C GLU A 68 13.94 -1.86 16.62
N ARG A 69 14.37 -1.62 15.37
CA ARG A 69 15.30 -0.53 15.03
C ARG A 69 14.62 0.82 14.81
N HIS A 70 13.45 0.80 14.17
CA HIS A 70 12.79 2.01 13.67
C HIS A 70 11.47 2.32 14.39
N GLY A 71 10.95 1.39 15.20
CA GLY A 71 9.61 1.47 15.75
C GLY A 71 8.54 1.22 14.67
N ASP A 72 7.29 1.58 14.99
CA ASP A 72 6.17 1.47 14.06
C ASP A 72 6.00 2.76 13.24
N VAL A 73 6.57 2.77 12.04
CA VAL A 73 6.45 3.88 11.08
C VAL A 73 5.01 4.11 10.59
N PHE A 74 4.09 3.15 10.82
CA PHE A 74 2.70 3.25 10.44
C PHE A 74 1.79 3.79 11.55
N GLU A 75 2.27 3.85 12.80
CA GLU A 75 1.54 4.40 13.96
C GLU A 75 0.93 5.79 13.68
N PRO A 76 1.62 6.73 13.00
CA PRO A 76 1.09 8.06 12.74
C PRO A 76 -0.23 8.08 11.95
N VAL A 77 -0.58 7.03 11.19
CA VAL A 77 -1.84 6.94 10.44
C VAL A 77 -3.07 6.90 11.36
N LEU A 78 -2.91 6.45 12.60
CA LEU A 78 -3.96 6.52 13.61
C LEU A 78 -4.24 7.96 14.08
N LYS A 79 -3.33 8.88 13.74
CA LYS A 79 -3.36 10.31 14.07
C LYS A 79 -3.62 11.10 12.77
N GLY A 80 -4.09 12.33 12.87
CA GLY A 80 -4.22 13.22 11.70
C GLY A 80 -5.40 12.88 10.76
N LYS A 81 -6.63 13.07 11.25
CA LYS A 81 -7.85 12.94 10.44
C LYS A 81 -7.82 13.86 9.21
N GLN A 82 -8.15 13.32 8.05
CA GLN A 82 -8.21 14.05 6.79
C GLN A 82 -9.66 14.12 6.27
N ARG A 83 -9.99 15.16 5.51
CA ARG A 83 -11.32 15.32 4.89
C ARG A 83 -11.25 15.17 3.38
N ILE A 84 -12.19 14.42 2.83
CA ILE A 84 -12.28 14.16 1.38
C ILE A 84 -12.81 15.37 0.59
N ASP A 85 -13.40 16.37 1.27
CA ASP A 85 -14.03 17.55 0.66
C ASP A 85 -13.13 18.26 -0.36
N ARG A 86 -11.82 18.34 -0.08
CA ARG A 86 -10.86 18.98 -0.99
C ARG A 86 -10.76 18.23 -2.31
N ALA A 87 -10.62 16.90 -2.26
CA ALA A 87 -10.54 16.07 -3.46
C ALA A 87 -11.86 16.12 -4.26
N LEU A 88 -13.01 16.12 -3.57
CA LEU A 88 -14.31 16.23 -4.21
C LEU A 88 -14.50 17.57 -4.94
N ARG A 89 -13.99 18.68 -4.40
CA ARG A 89 -14.03 19.97 -5.10
C ARG A 89 -13.21 19.93 -6.38
N THR A 90 -11.97 19.45 -6.31
CA THR A 90 -11.11 19.33 -7.49
C THR A 90 -11.75 18.47 -8.59
N LEU A 91 -12.40 17.36 -8.24
CA LEU A 91 -13.09 16.49 -9.20
C LEU A 91 -14.32 17.13 -9.87
N ARG A 92 -14.95 18.13 -9.23
CA ARG A 92 -16.10 18.84 -9.80
C ARG A 92 -15.68 19.98 -10.73
N GLU A 93 -14.45 20.47 -10.57
CA GLU A 93 -13.86 21.57 -11.33
C GLU A 93 -13.06 21.08 -12.55
N SER A 94 -12.77 19.77 -12.63
CA SER A 94 -12.12 19.08 -13.74
C SER A 94 -13.10 18.53 -14.76
#